data_AF-A0A6N1YCS8-F1
#
_entry.id   AF-A0A6N1YCS8-F1
#
_cell.length_a   1.000
_cell.length_b   1.000
_cell.length_c   1.000
_cell.angle_alpha   90.00
_cell.angle_beta   90.00
_cell.angle_gamma   90.00
#
_symmetry.space_group_name_H-M   'P 1'
#
loop_
_entity.id
_entity.type
_entity.pdbx_description
1 polymer ?
#
loop_
_entity_poly.entity_id
_entity_poly.type
_entity_poly.pdbx_seq_one_letter_code
_entity_poly.pdbx_strand_id
1 'polypeptide(L)'
;MKFFKSAWNIFLVSIILVLVSTNILSVTNAKFHDHLYGLFSHLPYGELLSQSKSRKYQSLSADNERLRRQNELFSKKEKERKVKLVKAQKISKNIARRTTKNVALNVSAVIPESVPYFGVALIITVTAADIYAGCETMKDTNELLLMLGGTPALSDEATVCGMTLPNVENATDTLGIRFYDFLH
;
A
#
# COMPACT_ATOMS: atom_id res chain seq x y z
N MET A 1 77.79 -39.90 -11.55
CA MET A 1 76.36 -40.22 -11.39
C MET A 1 75.97 -40.80 -10.02
N LYS A 2 76.88 -41.46 -9.26
CA LYS A 2 76.57 -42.01 -7.91
C LYS A 2 76.35 -40.94 -6.82
N PHE A 3 77.07 -39.82 -6.87
CA PHE A 3 76.91 -38.71 -5.90
C PHE A 3 75.53 -38.06 -5.92
N PHE A 4 74.97 -37.82 -7.11
CA PHE A 4 73.64 -37.21 -7.26
C PHE A 4 72.52 -38.09 -6.68
N LYS A 5 72.62 -39.41 -6.86
CA LYS A 5 71.65 -40.37 -6.31
C LYS A 5 71.71 -40.46 -4.79
N SER A 6 72.90 -40.34 -4.20
CA SER A 6 73.06 -40.31 -2.74
C SER A 6 72.48 -39.03 -2.15
N ALA A 7 72.75 -37.87 -2.76
CA ALA A 7 72.18 -36.59 -2.33
C ALA A 7 70.65 -36.57 -2.44
N TRP A 8 70.10 -37.13 -3.52
CA TRP A 8 68.65 -37.27 -3.70
C TRP A 8 68.01 -38.17 -2.64
N ASN A 9 68.65 -39.28 -2.29
CA ASN A 9 68.16 -40.17 -1.24
C ASN A 9 68.19 -39.49 0.14
N ILE A 10 69.23 -38.70 0.46
CA ILE A 10 69.31 -37.93 1.71
C ILE A 10 68.20 -36.88 1.76
N PHE A 11 67.93 -36.21 0.65
CA PHE A 11 66.85 -35.23 0.55
C PHE A 11 65.46 -35.87 0.75
N LEU A 12 65.21 -37.01 0.11
CA LEU A 12 63.96 -37.75 0.29
C LEU A 12 63.77 -38.23 1.73
N VAL A 13 64.82 -38.73 2.38
CA VAL A 13 64.77 -39.15 3.79
C VAL A 13 64.50 -37.96 4.71
N SER A 14 65.10 -36.80 4.43
CA SER A 14 64.85 -35.56 5.19
C SER A 14 63.37 -35.13 5.13
N ILE A 15 62.76 -35.14 3.94
CA ILE A 15 61.34 -34.80 3.78
C ILE A 15 60.45 -35.76 4.57
N ILE A 16 60.73 -37.06 4.48
CA ILE A 16 59.96 -38.09 5.21
C ILE A 16 60.10 -37.88 6.73
N LEU A 17 61.31 -37.59 7.20
CA LEU A 17 61.58 -37.36 8.62
C LEU A 17 60.90 -36.08 9.13
N VAL A 18 60.84 -35.03 8.32
CA VAL A 18 60.07 -33.80 8.61
C VAL A 18 58.56 -34.07 8.65
N LEU A 19 58.03 -34.84 7.71
CA LEU A 19 56.61 -35.21 7.68
C LEU A 19 56.20 -36.06 8.89
N VAL A 20 57.02 -37.05 9.25
CA VAL A 20 56.77 -37.92 10.41
C VAL A 20 56.88 -37.13 11.71
N SER A 21 57.92 -36.31 11.85
CA SER A 21 58.09 -35.46 13.04
C SER A 21 56.96 -34.44 13.18
N THR A 22 56.53 -33.80 12.09
CA THR A 22 55.43 -32.83 12.10
C THR A 22 54.09 -33.49 12.49
N ASN A 23 53.81 -34.71 12.03
CA ASN A 23 52.61 -35.45 12.44
C ASN A 23 52.66 -35.83 13.93
N ILE A 24 53.81 -36.31 14.41
CA ILE A 24 53.99 -36.67 15.82
C ILE A 24 53.86 -35.43 16.72
N LEU A 25 54.52 -34.33 16.36
CA LEU A 25 54.49 -33.06 17.10
C LEU A 25 53.11 -32.38 17.07
N SER A 26 52.38 -32.45 15.95
CA SER A 26 51.02 -31.91 15.86
C SER A 26 50.07 -32.62 16.81
N VAL A 27 50.16 -33.95 16.94
CA VAL A 27 49.26 -34.71 17.83
C VAL A 27 49.67 -34.62 19.31
N THR A 28 50.96 -34.41 19.60
CA THR A 28 51.47 -34.50 20.99
C THR A 28 51.71 -33.16 21.68
N ASN A 29 51.69 -32.03 20.97
CA ASN A 29 52.00 -30.74 21.56
C ASN A 29 50.99 -29.65 21.16
N ALA A 30 50.16 -29.23 22.11
CA ALA A 30 49.18 -28.15 21.93
C ALA A 30 49.81 -26.85 21.39
N LYS A 31 51.06 -26.55 21.78
CA LYS A 31 51.77 -25.34 21.32
C LYS A 31 52.09 -25.35 19.82
N PHE A 32 52.29 -26.53 19.22
CA PHE A 32 52.52 -26.63 17.77
C PHE A 32 51.21 -26.47 17.00
N HIS A 33 50.12 -27.05 17.53
CA HIS A 33 48.77 -26.82 17.00
C HIS A 33 48.44 -25.33 16.97
N ASP A 34 48.70 -24.58 18.04
CA ASP A 34 48.42 -23.15 18.13
C ASP A 34 49.24 -22.32 17.11
N HIS A 35 50.52 -22.66 16.93
CA HIS A 35 51.39 -21.96 15.97
C HIS A 35 51.03 -22.26 14.51
N LEU A 36 50.52 -23.46 14.25
CA LEU A 36 50.05 -23.89 12.93
C LEU A 36 48.68 -23.26 12.60
N TYR A 37 47.79 -23.17 13.59
CA TYR A 37 46.54 -22.40 13.47
C TYR A 37 46.81 -20.90 13.26
N GLY A 38 47.84 -20.33 13.90
CA GLY A 38 48.27 -18.95 13.67
C GLY A 38 48.78 -18.68 12.25
N LEU A 39 49.33 -19.69 11.58
CA LEU A 39 49.72 -19.60 10.17
C LEU A 39 48.51 -19.80 9.24
N PHE A 40 47.63 -20.76 9.54
CA PHE A 40 46.44 -21.02 8.74
C PHE A 40 45.37 -19.92 8.85
N SER A 41 45.31 -19.19 9.96
CA SER A 41 44.36 -18.09 10.16
C SER A 41 44.64 -16.87 9.27
N HIS A 42 45.85 -16.75 8.71
CA HIS A 42 46.20 -15.67 7.78
C HIS A 42 45.64 -15.91 6.36
N LEU A 43 45.18 -17.13 6.06
CA LEU A 43 44.65 -17.49 4.75
C LEU A 43 43.14 -17.17 4.69
N PRO A 44 42.65 -16.47 3.64
CA PRO A 44 41.27 -16.00 3.56
C PRO A 44 40.31 -17.12 3.12
N TYR A 45 40.14 -18.16 3.94
CA TYR A 45 39.22 -19.27 3.66
C TYR A 45 37.75 -18.84 3.64
N GLY A 46 37.39 -17.80 4.41
CA GLY A 46 36.03 -17.29 4.51
C GLY A 46 35.51 -16.64 3.22
N GLU A 47 36.34 -15.87 2.51
CA GLU A 47 35.96 -15.22 1.25
C GLU A 47 35.82 -16.21 0.09
N LEU A 48 36.68 -17.23 0.02
CA LEU A 48 36.59 -18.25 -1.03
C LEU A 48 35.34 -19.14 -0.87
N LEU A 49 34.97 -19.47 0.37
CA LEU A 49 33.77 -20.24 0.69
C LEU A 49 32.49 -19.40 0.56
N SER A 50 32.56 -18.08 0.83
CA SER A 50 31.44 -17.16 0.62
C SER A 50 31.18 -16.86 -0.86
N GLN A 51 32.22 -16.86 -1.70
CA GLN A 51 32.11 -16.74 -3.18
C GLN A 51 31.74 -18.04 -3.90
N SER A 52 31.60 -19.18 -3.20
CA SER A 52 31.28 -20.44 -3.85
C SER A 52 29.95 -20.37 -4.63
N LYS A 53 29.96 -20.92 -5.86
CA LYS A 53 28.80 -20.95 -6.76
C LYS A 53 27.55 -21.56 -6.10
N SER A 54 27.74 -22.51 -5.18
CA SER A 54 26.67 -23.17 -4.44
C SER A 54 25.92 -22.22 -3.49
N ARG A 55 26.63 -21.39 -2.70
CA ARG A 55 25.96 -20.41 -1.82
C ARG A 55 25.22 -19.31 -2.59
N LYS A 56 25.79 -18.85 -3.71
CA LYS A 56 25.14 -17.84 -4.57
C LYS A 56 23.87 -18.38 -5.24
N TYR A 57 23.87 -19.64 -5.65
CA TYR A 57 22.67 -20.28 -6.21
C TYR A 57 21.59 -20.48 -5.14
N GLN A 58 22.00 -20.85 -3.92
CA GLN A 58 21.10 -21.01 -2.78
C GLN A 58 20.50 -19.68 -2.31
N SER A 59 21.29 -18.61 -2.25
CA SER A 59 20.79 -17.27 -1.93
C SER A 59 19.85 -16.74 -3.01
N LEU A 60 20.18 -16.95 -4.30
CA LEU A 60 19.33 -16.51 -5.41
C LEU A 60 17.98 -17.27 -5.45
N SER A 61 17.98 -18.56 -5.11
CA SER A 61 16.75 -19.34 -4.98
C SER A 61 15.88 -18.84 -3.83
N ALA A 62 16.48 -18.61 -2.65
CA ALA A 62 15.78 -18.08 -1.49
C ALA A 62 15.21 -16.66 -1.72
N ASP A 63 15.94 -15.81 -2.44
CA ASP A 63 15.47 -14.47 -2.78
C ASP A 63 14.35 -14.50 -3.84
N ASN A 64 14.40 -15.42 -4.81
CA ASN A 64 13.29 -15.65 -5.74
C ASN A 64 12.02 -16.10 -5.02
N GLU A 65 12.12 -17.01 -4.05
CA GLU A 65 10.98 -17.40 -3.23
C GLU A 65 10.44 -16.23 -2.41
N ARG A 66 11.31 -15.41 -1.81
CA ARG A 66 10.91 -14.21 -1.08
C ARG A 66 10.19 -13.21 -1.98
N LEU A 67 10.73 -12.94 -3.17
CA LEU A 67 10.12 -12.06 -4.16
C LEU A 67 8.76 -12.57 -4.61
N ARG A 68 8.64 -13.89 -4.85
CA ARG A 68 7.35 -14.52 -5.16
C ARG A 68 6.32 -14.33 -4.05
N ARG A 69 6.70 -14.58 -2.78
CA ARG A 69 5.81 -14.36 -1.63
C ARG A 69 5.41 -12.90 -1.47
N GLN A 70 6.35 -11.96 -1.66
CA GLN A 70 6.03 -10.53 -1.62
C GLN A 70 5.05 -10.15 -2.72
N ASN A 71 5.28 -10.59 -3.96
CA ASN A 71 4.37 -10.31 -5.07
C ASN A 71 2.96 -10.88 -4.83
N GLU A 72 2.86 -12.09 -4.28
CA GLU A 72 1.56 -12.67 -3.91
C GLU A 72 0.84 -11.85 -2.83
N LEU A 73 1.55 -11.47 -1.77
CA LEU A 73 1.03 -10.60 -0.70
C LEU A 73 0.59 -9.24 -1.22
N PHE A 74 1.40 -8.60 -2.07
CA PHE A 74 1.04 -7.34 -2.71
C PHE A 74 -0.19 -7.51 -3.61
N SER A 75 -0.29 -8.58 -4.40
CA SER A 75 -1.48 -8.84 -5.23
C SER A 75 -2.74 -9.04 -4.40
N LYS A 76 -2.64 -9.71 -3.23
CA LYS A 76 -3.76 -9.88 -2.30
C LYS A 76 -4.19 -8.55 -1.70
N LYS A 77 -3.24 -7.75 -1.21
CA LYS A 77 -3.51 -6.40 -0.67
C LYS A 77 -4.12 -5.48 -1.73
N GLU A 78 -3.71 -5.59 -2.98
CA GLU A 78 -4.22 -4.79 -4.09
C GLU A 78 -5.69 -5.16 -4.41
N LYS A 79 -6.01 -6.47 -4.43
CA LYS A 79 -7.40 -6.96 -4.55
C LYS A 79 -8.28 -6.50 -3.39
N GLU A 80 -7.79 -6.59 -2.15
CA GLU A 80 -8.51 -6.11 -0.98
C GLU A 80 -8.78 -4.61 -1.04
N ARG A 81 -7.80 -3.80 -1.48
CA ARG A 81 -7.99 -2.35 -1.68
C ARG A 81 -9.08 -2.08 -2.73
N LYS A 82 -9.07 -2.79 -3.86
CA LYS A 82 -10.10 -2.65 -4.91
C LYS A 82 -11.50 -2.95 -4.39
N VAL A 83 -11.68 -4.03 -3.62
CA VAL A 83 -12.98 -4.37 -3.02
C VAL A 83 -13.44 -3.31 -2.01
N LYS A 84 -12.53 -2.83 -1.15
CA LYS A 84 -12.84 -1.75 -0.19
C LYS A 84 -13.23 -0.45 -0.90
N LEU A 85 -12.56 -0.12 -2.01
CA LEU A 85 -12.88 1.05 -2.83
C LEU A 85 -14.28 0.97 -3.45
N VAL A 86 -14.63 -0.16 -4.07
CA VAL A 86 -15.97 -0.37 -4.63
C VAL A 86 -17.05 -0.26 -3.55
N LYS A 87 -16.78 -0.79 -2.35
CA LYS A 87 -17.69 -0.67 -1.21
C LYS A 87 -17.84 0.79 -0.74
N ALA A 88 -16.74 1.53 -0.67
CA ALA A 88 -16.75 2.95 -0.32
C ALA A 88 -17.58 3.76 -1.33
N GLN A 89 -17.36 3.57 -2.64
CA GLN A 89 -18.15 4.21 -3.70
C GLN A 89 -19.66 3.93 -3.54
N LYS A 90 -20.03 2.67 -3.25
CA LYS A 90 -21.43 2.29 -3.03
C LYS A 90 -22.03 2.98 -1.79
N ILE A 91 -21.26 3.13 -0.72
CA ILE A 91 -21.69 3.84 0.49
C ILE A 91 -21.89 5.32 0.17
N SER A 92 -20.93 5.98 -0.49
CA SER A 92 -21.04 7.39 -0.90
C SER A 92 -22.29 7.64 -1.74
N LYS A 93 -22.57 6.78 -2.74
CA LYS A 93 -23.78 6.88 -3.57
C LYS A 93 -25.07 6.76 -2.77
N ASN A 94 -25.11 5.85 -1.80
CA ASN A 94 -26.27 5.69 -0.91
C ASN A 94 -26.48 6.89 0.01
N ILE A 95 -25.39 7.51 0.48
CA ILE A 95 -25.43 8.74 1.27
C ILE A 95 -25.99 9.86 0.40
N ALA A 96 -25.42 10.10 -0.78
CA ALA A 96 -25.88 11.13 -1.71
C ALA A 96 -27.39 11.00 -2.02
N ARG A 97 -27.87 9.78 -2.29
CA ARG A 97 -29.29 9.50 -2.55
C ARG A 97 -30.19 9.78 -1.33
N ARG A 98 -29.72 9.48 -0.12
CA ARG A 98 -30.49 9.73 1.12
C ARG A 98 -30.52 11.22 1.45
N THR A 99 -29.40 11.92 1.28
CA THR A 99 -29.28 13.36 1.50
C THR A 99 -30.20 14.12 0.55
N THR A 100 -30.15 13.84 -0.76
CA THR A 100 -31.06 14.46 -1.74
C THR A 100 -32.53 14.22 -1.42
N LYS A 101 -32.90 12.99 -1.01
CA LYS A 101 -34.27 12.70 -0.58
C LYS A 101 -34.68 13.47 0.68
N ASN A 102 -33.81 13.56 1.68
CA ASN A 102 -34.10 14.28 2.93
C ASN A 102 -34.21 15.79 2.71
N VAL A 103 -33.33 16.38 1.89
CA VAL A 103 -33.40 17.80 1.51
C VAL A 103 -34.73 18.09 0.81
N ALA A 104 -35.11 17.28 -0.19
CA ALA A 104 -36.39 17.43 -0.88
C ALA A 104 -37.60 17.35 0.06
N LEU A 105 -37.59 16.39 0.99
CA LEU A 105 -38.65 16.22 1.98
C LEU A 105 -38.72 17.39 2.97
N ASN A 106 -37.57 17.84 3.49
CA ASN A 106 -37.52 18.95 4.45
C ASN A 106 -38.01 20.26 3.83
N VAL A 107 -37.57 20.57 2.61
CA VAL A 107 -38.06 21.73 1.84
C VAL A 107 -39.57 21.64 1.68
N SER A 108 -40.09 20.49 1.22
CA SER A 108 -41.54 20.34 1.02
C SER A 108 -42.39 20.44 2.29
N ALA A 109 -41.83 20.08 3.45
CA ALA A 109 -42.55 20.04 4.72
C ALA A 109 -42.57 21.39 5.45
N VAL A 110 -41.54 22.22 5.27
CA VAL A 110 -41.44 23.54 5.93
C VAL A 110 -42.19 24.63 5.16
N ILE A 111 -42.30 24.47 3.84
CA ILE A 111 -43.00 25.40 2.95
C ILE A 111 -44.44 25.77 3.39
N PRO A 112 -45.30 24.83 3.82
CA PRO A 112 -46.66 25.16 4.29
C PRO A 112 -46.71 25.86 5.66
N GLU A 113 -45.63 25.93 6.43
CA GLU A 113 -45.61 26.62 7.74
C GLU A 113 -44.87 27.96 7.72
N SER A 114 -44.19 28.29 6.62
CA SER A 114 -43.41 29.52 6.46
C SER A 114 -44.24 30.76 6.10
N VAL A 115 -43.89 31.91 6.66
CA VAL A 115 -44.35 33.24 6.18
C VAL A 115 -44.05 33.34 4.67
N PRO A 116 -45.05 33.62 3.81
CA PRO A 116 -45.03 33.29 2.38
C PRO A 116 -43.86 33.86 1.57
N TYR A 117 -43.24 34.95 2.02
CA TYR A 117 -42.08 35.55 1.34
C TYR A 117 -40.76 35.28 2.07
N PHE A 118 -40.70 35.57 3.37
CA PHE A 118 -39.47 35.45 4.15
C PHE A 118 -39.04 34.00 4.37
N GLY A 119 -40.00 33.10 4.63
CA GLY A 119 -39.68 31.70 4.88
C GLY A 119 -39.32 30.96 3.59
N VAL A 120 -39.99 31.25 2.47
CA VAL A 120 -39.61 30.69 1.16
C VAL A 120 -38.20 31.17 0.76
N ALA A 121 -37.89 32.45 0.95
CA ALA A 121 -36.56 32.99 0.70
C ALA A 121 -35.49 32.30 1.58
N LEU A 122 -35.77 32.09 2.86
CA LEU A 122 -34.85 31.43 3.79
C LEU A 122 -34.65 29.94 3.45
N ILE A 123 -35.70 29.24 3.02
CA ILE A 123 -35.58 27.84 2.59
C ILE A 123 -34.75 27.73 1.30
N ILE A 124 -34.97 28.62 0.33
CA ILE A 124 -34.19 28.62 -0.92
C ILE A 124 -32.72 28.90 -0.64
N THR A 125 -32.39 29.86 0.24
CA THR A 125 -30.99 30.17 0.58
C THR A 125 -30.29 29.03 1.32
N VAL A 126 -30.96 28.41 2.29
CA VAL A 126 -30.42 27.24 3.01
C VAL A 126 -30.24 26.05 2.05
N THR A 127 -31.22 25.80 1.18
CA THR A 127 -31.13 24.72 0.18
C THR A 127 -29.99 24.96 -0.82
N ALA A 128 -29.77 26.21 -1.23
CA ALA A 128 -28.64 26.56 -2.08
C ALA A 128 -27.30 26.30 -1.38
N ALA A 129 -27.20 26.64 -0.09
CA ALA A 129 -26.02 26.35 0.71
C ALA A 129 -25.78 24.84 0.87
N ASP A 130 -26.85 24.05 1.10
CA ASP A 130 -26.78 22.58 1.19
C ASP A 130 -26.33 21.93 -0.13
N ILE A 131 -26.85 22.40 -1.27
CA ILE A 131 -26.43 21.94 -2.61
C ILE A 131 -24.96 22.27 -2.84
N TYR A 132 -24.52 23.48 -2.51
CA TYR A 132 -23.12 23.91 -2.64
C TYR A 132 -22.19 23.04 -1.78
N ALA A 133 -22.49 22.88 -0.50
CA ALA A 133 -21.70 22.06 0.42
C ALA A 133 -21.68 20.58 -0.02
N GLY A 134 -22.80 20.07 -0.52
CA GLY A 134 -22.90 18.74 -1.09
C GLY A 134 -22.04 18.54 -2.34
N CYS A 135 -22.00 19.55 -3.21
CA CYS A 135 -21.17 19.55 -4.43
C CYS A 135 -19.68 19.52 -4.08
N GLU A 136 -19.21 20.41 -3.19
CA GLU A 136 -17.81 20.42 -2.73
C GLU A 136 -17.43 19.09 -2.06
N THR A 137 -18.33 18.50 -1.25
CA THR A 137 -18.09 17.17 -0.64
C THR A 137 -17.92 16.07 -1.70
N MET A 138 -18.71 16.10 -2.77
CA MET A 138 -18.60 15.13 -3.87
C MET A 138 -17.29 15.29 -4.65
N LYS A 139 -16.85 16.53 -4.87
CA LYS A 139 -15.58 16.86 -5.50
C LYS A 139 -14.40 16.38 -4.66
N ASP A 140 -14.38 16.65 -3.36
CA ASP A 140 -13.37 16.16 -2.42
C ASP A 140 -13.33 14.62 -2.38
N THR A 141 -14.51 13.98 -2.44
CA THR A 141 -14.62 12.52 -2.50
C THR A 141 -14.08 11.96 -3.81
N ASN A 142 -14.32 12.63 -4.94
CA ASN A 142 -13.79 12.25 -6.24
C ASN A 142 -12.26 12.42 -6.30
N GLU A 143 -11.74 13.50 -5.72
CA GLU A 143 -10.30 13.72 -5.59
C GLU A 143 -9.65 12.62 -4.72
N LEU A 144 -10.27 12.28 -3.59
CA LEU A 144 -9.83 11.16 -2.75
C LEU A 144 -9.84 9.83 -3.52
N LEU A 145 -10.88 9.54 -4.30
CA LEU A 145 -10.96 8.33 -5.10
C LEU A 145 -9.84 8.26 -6.16
N LEU A 146 -9.51 9.38 -6.80
CA LEU A 146 -8.39 9.47 -7.73
C LEU A 146 -7.06 9.18 -7.03
N MET A 147 -6.82 9.75 -5.84
CA MET A 147 -5.60 9.48 -5.07
C MET A 147 -5.45 8.02 -4.64
N LEU A 148 -6.56 7.30 -4.43
CA LEU A 148 -6.55 5.86 -4.13
C LEU A 148 -6.49 4.96 -5.38
N GLY A 149 -6.42 5.53 -6.59
CA GLY A 149 -6.40 4.78 -7.86
C GLY A 149 -7.77 4.21 -8.27
N GLY A 150 -8.86 4.77 -7.72
CA GLY A 150 -10.24 4.47 -8.09
C GLY A 150 -10.75 5.37 -9.21
N THR A 151 -11.94 5.06 -9.73
CA THR A 151 -12.63 5.90 -10.71
C THR A 151 -13.52 6.93 -10.00
N PRO A 152 -13.44 8.23 -10.36
CA PRO A 152 -14.31 9.25 -9.80
C PRO A 152 -15.77 9.01 -10.24
N ALA A 153 -16.72 9.27 -9.34
CA ALA A 153 -18.16 9.18 -9.57
C ALA A 153 -18.70 10.49 -10.17
N LEU A 154 -18.20 10.87 -11.35
CA LEU A 154 -18.53 12.14 -12.03
C LEU A 154 -20.03 12.31 -12.31
N SER A 155 -20.78 11.21 -12.52
CA SER A 155 -22.24 11.25 -12.70
C SER A 155 -22.97 11.69 -11.44
N ASP A 156 -22.49 11.27 -10.28
CA ASP A 156 -23.11 11.55 -8.99
C ASP A 156 -22.78 13.00 -8.56
N GLU A 157 -21.55 13.46 -8.84
CA GLU A 157 -21.16 14.87 -8.71
C GLU A 157 -22.03 15.77 -9.60
N ALA A 158 -22.15 15.48 -10.89
CA ALA A 158 -22.99 16.26 -11.82
C ALA A 158 -24.47 16.28 -11.41
N THR A 159 -24.96 15.21 -10.77
CA THR A 159 -26.35 15.15 -10.27
C THR A 159 -26.56 16.09 -9.08
N VAL A 160 -25.60 16.14 -8.14
CA VAL A 160 -25.70 16.99 -6.95
C VAL A 160 -25.44 18.46 -7.32
N CYS A 161 -24.38 18.73 -8.08
CA CYS A 161 -24.01 20.08 -8.51
C CYS A 161 -25.00 20.65 -9.55
N GLY A 162 -25.72 19.79 -10.28
CA GLY A 162 -26.69 20.18 -11.31
C GLY A 162 -28.12 20.38 -10.81
N MET A 163 -28.37 20.34 -9.49
CA MET A 163 -29.70 20.58 -8.94
C MET A 163 -30.13 22.03 -9.19
N THR A 164 -31.25 22.22 -9.91
CA THR A 164 -31.82 23.55 -10.16
C THR A 164 -32.74 23.97 -9.03
N LEU A 165 -32.46 25.14 -8.43
CA LEU A 165 -33.32 25.73 -7.41
C LEU A 165 -34.51 26.45 -8.07
N PRO A 166 -35.73 26.30 -7.54
CA PRO A 166 -36.87 27.09 -7.99
C PRO A 166 -36.69 28.56 -7.60
N ASN A 167 -37.08 29.48 -8.50
CA ASN A 167 -37.10 30.91 -8.22
C ASN A 167 -38.18 31.23 -7.18
N VAL A 168 -37.96 32.25 -6.34
CA VAL A 168 -38.88 32.68 -5.27
C VAL A 168 -40.29 32.90 -5.80
N GLU A 169 -40.42 33.58 -6.94
CA GLU A 169 -41.72 33.89 -7.60
C GLU A 169 -42.43 32.61 -8.09
N ASN A 170 -41.71 31.70 -8.73
CA ASN A 170 -42.26 30.43 -9.22
C ASN A 170 -42.61 29.48 -8.08
N ALA A 171 -41.82 29.51 -7.00
CA ALA A 171 -42.12 28.77 -5.78
C ALA A 171 -43.40 29.33 -5.15
N THR A 172 -43.50 30.65 -4.95
CA THR A 172 -44.69 31.28 -4.36
C THR A 172 -45.93 31.14 -5.22
N ASP A 173 -45.86 31.15 -6.55
CA ASP A 173 -47.03 30.96 -7.42
C ASP A 173 -47.57 29.52 -7.38
N THR A 174 -46.67 28.53 -7.40
CA THR A 174 -47.05 27.11 -7.30
C THR A 174 -47.59 26.77 -5.90
N LEU A 175 -47.17 27.51 -4.88
CA LEU A 175 -47.49 27.28 -3.46
C LEU A 175 -48.64 28.17 -2.96
N GLY A 176 -48.83 29.35 -3.53
CA GLY A 176 -49.89 30.31 -3.21
C GLY A 176 -51.27 29.84 -3.66
N ILE A 177 -51.35 29.14 -4.80
CA ILE A 177 -52.58 28.46 -5.23
C ILE A 177 -52.97 27.35 -4.24
N ARG A 178 -51.98 26.61 -3.70
CA ARG A 178 -52.22 25.51 -2.75
C ARG A 178 -52.56 25.97 -1.33
N PHE A 179 -52.12 27.18 -0.94
CA PHE A 179 -52.45 27.78 0.35
C PHE A 179 -53.87 28.37 0.36
N TYR A 180 -54.32 28.93 -0.77
CA TYR A 180 -55.69 29.45 -0.92
C TYR A 180 -56.75 28.33 -0.82
N ASP A 181 -56.46 27.15 -1.39
CA ASP A 181 -57.31 25.94 -1.29
C ASP A 181 -57.25 25.25 0.08
N PHE A 182 -56.31 25.60 0.97
CA PHE A 182 -56.21 25.02 2.32
C PHE A 182 -56.89 25.89 3.40
N LEU A 183 -57.12 27.17 3.10
CA LEU A 183 -57.70 28.15 4.01
C LEU A 183 -59.18 28.48 3.71
N HIS A 184 -59.79 27.79 2.76
CA HIS A 184 -61.20 27.89 2.37
C HIS A 184 -61.81 26.49 2.12
#